data_AF-A0A3C1PMZ7-F1
#
_entry.id   AF-A0A3C1PMZ7-F1
#
_cell.length_a   1.000
_cell.length_b   1.000
_cell.length_c   1.000
_cell.angle_alpha   90.00
_cell.angle_beta   90.00
_cell.angle_gamma   90.00
#
_symmetry.space_group_name_H-M   'P 1'
#
loop_
_entity.id
_entity.type
_entity.pdbx_description
1 polymer ?
#
loop_
_entity_poly.entity_id
_entity_poly.type
_entity_poly.pdbx_seq_one_letter_code
_entity_poly.pdbx_strand_id
1 'polypeptide(L)'
;YWLHSQNDFSGLSQLRETSISGIVKTVKSNERTYYEVSVTNTGKNLAFMVALKLKGKESNREILPSIWNDNYLNLFPGETKTVLLNVNNMDLIETTVIDAKAYNMKTAIILKQ
;
A
#
# COMPACT_ATOMS: atom_id res chain seq x y z
N TYR A 1 -12.49 -0.27 -26.73
CA TYR A 1 -12.30 1.15 -26.41
C TYR A 1 -11.27 1.37 -25.27
N TRP A 2 -11.08 0.44 -24.32
CA TRP A 2 -10.12 0.57 -23.19
C TRP A 2 -8.83 -0.25 -23.31
N LEU A 3 -8.72 -1.13 -24.31
CA LEU A 3 -7.50 -1.90 -24.56
C LEU A 3 -6.88 -1.44 -25.87
N HIS A 4 -5.56 -1.29 -25.86
CA HIS A 4 -4.78 -1.12 -27.07
C HIS A 4 -5.14 -2.25 -28.05
N SER A 5 -5.20 -1.96 -29.35
CA SER A 5 -5.65 -2.93 -30.37
C SER A 5 -4.83 -4.23 -30.36
N GLN A 6 -3.59 -4.18 -29.91
CA GLN A 6 -2.69 -5.33 -29.79
C GLN A 6 -2.71 -6.00 -28.42
N ASN A 7 -3.29 -5.35 -27.40
CA ASN A 7 -3.35 -5.84 -26.02
C ASN A 7 -1.96 -6.26 -25.44
N ASP A 8 -0.89 -5.62 -25.90
CA ASP A 8 0.49 -5.90 -25.48
C ASP A 8 0.87 -5.04 -24.28
N PHE A 9 1.13 -5.70 -23.14
CA PHE A 9 1.58 -5.10 -21.89
C PHE A 9 2.96 -5.60 -21.47
N SER A 10 3.73 -6.17 -22.39
CA SER A 10 5.07 -6.73 -22.12
C SER A 10 6.02 -5.70 -21.49
N GLY A 11 5.84 -4.41 -21.78
CA GLY A 11 6.58 -3.30 -21.16
C GLY A 11 6.47 -3.25 -19.63
N LEU A 12 5.37 -3.74 -19.03
CA LEU A 12 5.24 -3.80 -17.57
C LEU A 12 6.32 -4.70 -16.94
N SER A 13 6.68 -5.80 -17.60
CA SER A 13 7.75 -6.70 -17.13
C SER A 13 9.15 -6.07 -17.16
N GLN A 14 9.32 -4.97 -17.90
CA GLN A 14 10.58 -4.24 -18.06
C GLN A 14 10.71 -3.04 -17.11
N LEU A 15 9.72 -2.80 -16.25
CA LEU A 15 9.78 -1.72 -15.26
C LEU A 15 10.97 -1.94 -14.33
N ARG A 16 11.86 -0.95 -14.29
CA ARG A 16 13.04 -0.96 -13.42
C ARG A 16 12.61 -0.90 -11.96
N GLU A 17 13.36 -1.59 -11.10
CA GLU A 17 13.08 -1.63 -9.67
C GLU A 17 13.13 -0.23 -9.04
N THR A 18 12.27 0.00 -8.04
CA THR A 18 12.26 1.24 -7.26
C THR A 18 12.26 0.95 -5.75
N SER A 19 12.33 2.00 -4.94
CA SER A 19 12.23 1.93 -3.49
C SER A 19 11.13 2.87 -3.01
N ILE A 20 10.40 2.43 -2.00
CA ILE A 20 9.40 3.26 -1.31
C ILE A 20 9.73 3.32 0.18
N SER A 21 9.16 4.29 0.87
CA SER A 21 9.12 4.37 2.32
C SER A 21 7.74 4.86 2.75
N GLY A 22 7.40 4.74 4.03
CA GLY A 22 6.14 5.28 4.51
C GLY A 22 6.04 5.35 6.02
N ILE A 23 5.05 6.13 6.44
CA ILE A 23 4.74 6.43 7.82
C ILE A 23 3.24 6.20 8.02
N VAL A 24 2.87 5.60 9.14
CA VAL A 24 1.50 5.27 9.51
C VAL A 24 1.16 5.99 10.80
N LYS A 25 0.09 6.77 10.81
CA LYS A 25 -0.49 7.30 12.06
C LYS A 25 -1.79 6.58 12.35
N THR A 26 -1.97 6.16 13.59
CA THR A 26 -3.15 5.41 14.02
C THR A 26 -4.01 6.25 14.95
N VAL A 27 -5.30 6.33 14.65
CA VAL A 27 -6.31 7.00 15.48
C VAL A 27 -7.37 5.98 15.88
N LYS A 28 -7.47 5.70 17.17
CA LYS A 28 -8.47 4.78 17.72
C LYS A 28 -9.73 5.55 18.08
N SER A 29 -10.89 5.00 17.70
CA SER A 29 -12.22 5.42 18.13
C SER A 29 -12.95 4.24 18.76
N ASN A 30 -14.17 4.44 19.27
CA ASN A 30 -14.91 3.43 20.03
C ASN A 30 -15.14 2.14 19.23
N GLU A 31 -15.61 2.24 17.98
CA GLU A 31 -15.99 1.09 17.16
C GLU A 31 -14.99 0.77 16.04
N ARG A 32 -14.21 1.76 15.61
CA ARG A 32 -13.31 1.66 14.47
C ARG A 32 -11.93 2.22 14.79
N THR A 33 -10.93 1.66 14.14
CA THR A 33 -9.59 2.21 14.11
C THR A 33 -9.31 2.77 12.71
N TYR A 34 -8.75 3.96 12.67
CA TYR A 34 -8.37 4.69 11.47
C TYR A 34 -6.86 4.74 11.34
N TYR A 35 -6.36 4.64 10.12
CA TYR A 35 -4.95 4.82 9.82
C TYR A 35 -4.79 5.85 8.72
N GLU A 36 -3.92 6.82 8.95
CA GLU A 36 -3.39 7.72 7.93
C GLU A 36 -2.05 7.16 7.46
N VAL A 37 -1.99 6.74 6.20
CA VAL A 37 -0.83 6.08 5.61
C VAL A 37 -0.21 6.98 4.55
N SER A 38 0.97 7.51 4.83
CA SER A 38 1.76 8.27 3.86
C SER A 38 2.84 7.38 3.24
N VAL A 39 2.88 7.32 1.92
CA VAL A 39 3.84 6.54 1.14
C VAL A 39 4.59 7.45 0.18
N THR A 40 5.92 7.36 0.21
CA THR A 40 6.83 8.15 -0.61
C THR A 40 7.64 7.22 -1.51
N ASN A 41 7.71 7.54 -2.80
CA ASN A 41 8.67 6.91 -3.70
C ASN A 41 10.05 7.57 -3.51
N THR A 42 10.98 6.83 -2.90
CA THR A 42 12.35 7.30 -2.64
C THR A 42 13.33 6.91 -3.74
N GLY A 43 12.88 6.10 -4.70
CA GLY A 43 13.67 5.67 -5.84
C GLY A 43 13.66 6.67 -7.00
N LYS A 44 14.37 6.29 -8.08
CA LYS A 44 14.49 7.10 -9.32
C LYS A 44 13.53 6.68 -10.43
N ASN A 45 12.81 5.57 -10.24
CA ASN A 45 11.86 5.03 -11.20
C ASN A 45 10.43 5.18 -10.64
N LEU A 46 9.42 5.09 -11.51
CA LEU A 46 8.01 5.05 -11.10
C LEU A 46 7.78 3.91 -10.09
N ALA A 47 7.12 4.18 -8.96
CA ALA A 47 6.54 3.14 -8.13
C ALA A 47 5.15 2.85 -8.65
N PHE A 48 5.05 1.76 -9.41
CA PHE A 48 3.85 1.40 -10.15
C PHE A 48 2.95 0.51 -9.32
N MET A 49 1.65 0.82 -9.25
CA MET A 49 0.62 0.06 -8.54
C MET A 49 1.06 -0.37 -7.12
N VAL A 50 1.42 0.59 -6.28
CA VAL A 50 1.74 0.38 -4.87
C VAL A 50 0.50 -0.13 -4.14
N ALA A 51 0.52 -1.43 -3.83
CA ALA A 51 -0.52 -2.11 -3.07
C ALA A 51 -0.23 -1.98 -1.57
N LEU A 52 -1.23 -1.56 -0.82
CA LEU A 52 -1.20 -1.41 0.63
C LEU A 52 -2.12 -2.43 1.28
N LYS A 53 -1.64 -3.09 2.34
CA LYS A 53 -2.38 -4.13 3.06
C LYS A 53 -2.28 -3.90 4.56
N LEU A 54 -3.43 -3.91 5.23
CA LEU A 54 -3.49 -4.03 6.68
C LEU A 54 -3.28 -5.51 7.05
N LYS A 55 -2.26 -5.81 7.84
CA LYS A 55 -1.93 -7.18 8.24
C LYS A 55 -1.80 -7.33 9.74
N GLY A 56 -2.09 -8.53 10.22
CA GLY A 56 -1.67 -8.98 11.54
C GLY A 56 -0.16 -9.19 11.58
N LYS A 57 0.50 -8.65 12.60
CA LYS A 57 1.97 -8.70 12.74
C LYS A 57 2.45 -10.12 13.00
N GLU A 58 1.72 -10.87 13.82
CA GLU A 58 2.07 -12.21 14.24
C GLU A 58 1.65 -13.24 13.17
N SER A 59 0.43 -13.12 12.64
CA SER A 59 -0.10 -14.07 11.65
C SER A 59 0.37 -13.81 10.22
N ASN A 60 0.85 -12.60 9.92
CA ASN A 60 1.15 -12.11 8.56
C ASN A 60 -0.03 -12.24 7.58
N ARG A 61 -1.26 -12.36 8.10
CA ARG A 61 -2.49 -12.43 7.30
C ARG A 61 -3.09 -11.05 7.13
N GLU A 62 -3.73 -10.85 5.98
CA GLU A 62 -4.48 -9.63 5.70
C GLU A 62 -5.73 -9.56 6.59
N ILE A 63 -5.96 -8.39 7.20
CA ILE A 63 -7.12 -8.14 8.04
C ILE A 63 -8.21 -7.53 7.18
N LEU A 64 -9.36 -8.19 7.17
CA LEU A 64 -10.51 -7.84 6.34
C LEU A 64 -11.80 -7.85 7.17
N PRO A 65 -12.77 -6.96 6.85
CA PRO A 65 -12.67 -5.92 5.82
C PRO A 65 -11.84 -4.71 6.29
N SER A 66 -10.83 -4.32 5.50
CA SER A 66 -10.17 -3.01 5.62
C SER A 66 -10.65 -2.10 4.49
N ILE A 67 -11.20 -0.93 4.87
CA ILE A 67 -11.81 0.00 3.92
C ILE A 67 -10.84 1.13 3.63
N TRP A 68 -10.34 1.20 2.40
CA TRP A 68 -9.39 2.20 1.92
C TRP A 68 -10.11 3.24 1.06
N ASN A 69 -9.73 4.51 1.19
CA ASN A 69 -10.22 5.56 0.28
C ASN A 69 -9.51 5.55 -1.08
N ASP A 70 -8.28 5.04 -1.13
CA ASP A 70 -7.46 4.87 -2.33
C ASP A 70 -6.41 3.75 -2.07
N ASN A 71 -6.03 3.02 -3.11
CA ASN A 71 -5.03 1.94 -3.08
C ASN A 71 -4.53 1.67 -4.51
N TYR A 72 -3.48 0.86 -4.69
CA TYR A 72 -2.82 0.63 -5.99
C TYR A 72 -2.29 1.91 -6.62
N LEU A 73 -1.58 2.69 -5.80
CA LEU A 73 -1.11 4.04 -6.14
C LEU A 73 0.00 4.01 -7.20
N ASN A 74 0.04 5.02 -8.05
CA ASN A 74 1.21 5.32 -8.88
C ASN A 74 1.92 6.54 -8.28
N LEU A 75 3.22 6.40 -7.99
CA LEU A 75 4.03 7.46 -7.39
C LEU A 75 5.26 7.73 -8.26
N PHE A 76 5.39 8.95 -8.76
CA PHE A 76 6.60 9.42 -9.43
C PHE A 76 7.79 9.55 -8.45
N PRO A 77 9.05 9.61 -8.93
CA PRO A 77 10.20 9.82 -8.05
C PRO A 77 10.03 11.05 -7.16
N GLY A 78 10.15 10.86 -5.83
CA GLY A 78 9.96 11.91 -4.83
C GLY A 78 8.51 12.22 -4.45
N GLU A 79 7.52 11.67 -5.18
CA GLU A 79 6.11 11.89 -4.87
C GLU A 79 5.72 11.17 -3.58
N THR A 80 4.90 11.85 -2.78
CA THR A 80 4.24 11.29 -1.60
C THR A 80 2.74 11.37 -1.75
N LYS A 81 2.05 10.27 -1.43
CA LYS A 81 0.59 10.26 -1.29
C LYS A 81 0.18 9.78 0.09
N THR A 82 -0.90 10.35 0.58
CA THR A 82 -1.50 9.98 1.86
C THR A 82 -2.88 9.41 1.61
N VAL A 83 -3.14 8.23 2.15
CA VAL A 83 -4.42 7.53 2.06
C VAL A 83 -4.94 7.20 3.45
N LEU A 84 -6.24 6.99 3.54
CA LEU A 84 -6.95 6.67 4.76
C LEU A 84 -7.51 5.26 4.66
N LEU A 85 -7.30 4.48 5.72
CA LEU A 85 -7.99 3.21 5.91
C LEU A 85 -8.75 3.20 7.23
N ASN A 86 -9.83 2.43 7.29
CA ASN A 86 -10.51 2.15 8.54
C ASN A 86 -10.99 0.69 8.62
N VAL A 87 -11.04 0.17 9.83
CA VAL A 87 -11.34 -1.24 10.15
C VAL A 87 -12.16 -1.29 11.45
N ASN A 88 -13.05 -2.28 11.56
CA ASN A 88 -13.80 -2.50 12.80
C ASN A 88 -12.84 -3.00 13.88
N ASN A 89 -12.94 -2.47 15.09
CA ASN A 89 -12.11 -2.90 16.22
C ASN A 89 -12.27 -4.40 16.52
N MET A 90 -13.42 -5.00 16.23
CA MET A 90 -13.68 -6.43 16.40
C MET A 90 -12.82 -7.32 15.50
N ASP A 91 -12.34 -6.80 14.37
CA ASP A 91 -11.48 -7.54 13.44
C ASP A 91 -9.98 -7.42 13.82
N LEU A 92 -9.65 -6.56 14.81
CA LEU A 92 -8.29 -6.30 15.27
C LEU A 92 -7.91 -7.21 16.44
N ILE A 93 -7.71 -8.49 16.15
CA ILE A 93 -7.38 -9.52 17.16
C ILE A 93 -5.89 -9.58 17.55
N GLU A 94 -5.04 -8.83 16.87
CA GLU A 94 -3.59 -8.84 17.05
C GLU A 94 -2.98 -7.46 16.70
N THR A 95 -1.67 -7.31 16.88
CA THR A 95 -0.99 -6.04 16.53
C THR A 95 -1.03 -5.85 15.02
N THR A 96 -1.41 -4.66 14.56
CA THR A 96 -1.49 -4.39 13.12
C THR A 96 -0.21 -3.77 12.56
N VAL A 97 0.05 -4.07 11.29
CA VAL A 97 1.09 -3.43 10.47
C VAL A 97 0.54 -3.11 9.09
N ILE A 98 1.13 -2.13 8.41
CA ILE A 98 0.86 -1.85 7.00
C ILE A 98 2.01 -2.38 6.16
N ASP A 99 1.69 -3.34 5.31
CA ASP A 99 2.59 -3.87 4.28
C ASP A 99 2.38 -3.10 2.98
N ALA A 100 3.46 -2.67 2.35
CA ALA A 100 3.44 -1.90 1.10
C ALA A 100 4.34 -2.55 0.06
N LYS A 101 3.82 -2.72 -1.16
CA LYS A 101 4.58 -3.30 -2.27
C LYS A 101 4.18 -2.65 -3.60
N ALA A 102 5.15 -2.05 -4.29
CA ALA A 102 4.97 -1.70 -5.71
C ALA A 102 5.11 -2.95 -6.60
N TYR A 103 4.46 -2.93 -7.76
CA TYR A 103 4.56 -3.99 -8.76
C TYR A 103 6.02 -4.29 -9.13
N ASN A 104 6.81 -3.24 -9.34
CA ASN A 104 8.23 -3.30 -9.70
C ASN A 104 9.16 -3.32 -8.47
N MET A 105 8.74 -3.92 -7.35
CA MET A 105 9.61 -4.19 -6.19
C MET A 105 9.71 -5.70 -5.96
N LYS A 106 10.91 -6.19 -5.61
CA LYS A 106 11.12 -7.61 -5.27
C LYS A 106 10.34 -8.03 -4.03
N THR A 107 10.43 -7.22 -2.97
CA THR A 107 9.85 -7.52 -1.65
C THR A 107 8.92 -6.41 -1.21
N ALA A 108 7.93 -6.75 -0.41
CA ALA A 108 7.16 -5.76 0.32
C ALA A 108 7.99 -5.17 1.48
N ILE A 109 7.56 -4.02 2.00
CA ILE A 109 8.10 -3.44 3.23
C ILE A 109 6.99 -3.21 4.25
N ILE A 110 7.34 -3.29 5.53
CA ILE A 110 6.46 -2.83 6.61
C ILE A 110 6.71 -1.34 6.83
N LEU A 111 5.64 -0.55 6.79
CA LEU A 111 5.70 0.89 7.03
C LEU A 111 5.93 1.19 8.53
N LYS A 112 6.61 2.29 8.80
CA LYS A 112 6.91 2.72 10.17
C LYS A 112 5.65 3.31 10.81
N GLN A 113 5.38 2.97 12.07
CA GLN A 113 4.34 3.61 12.88
C GLN A 113 4.89 4.83 13.62
#